data_AF-A0A970MSG4-F1
#
_entry.id   AF-A0A970MSG4-F1
#
_cell.length_a   1.000
_cell.length_b   1.000
_cell.length_c   1.000
_cell.angle_alpha   90.00
_cell.angle_beta   90.00
_cell.angle_gamma   90.00
#
_symmetry.space_group_name_H-M   'P 1'
#
loop_
_entity.id
_entity.type
_entity.pdbx_description
1 polymer ?
#
loop_
_entity_poly.entity_id
_entity_poly.type
_entity_poly.pdbx_seq_one_letter_code
_entity_poly.pdbx_strand_id
1 'polypeptide(L)'
;MDVWEIVVAIIFAVIIGIITAKAKFFKFHKSDKNIALALWGLKLVATIIFFLIYTFYEPYKKGNDSIVYFRDGQKLNQIAYENPVSFLRIMSGLQNAHEEEKLASLSYWNRSFKTVVPNDNRTIIRINALLHFISFGSYLAHLILMSFFAFLGLMALYKSTILLFPNMQWWAILPIFIIPSTIFWSSGNIKEPILIFAMGFSILYFIKLNIKFDYKKLIGFTLFMLLLFFIKSYIFFLLLPLMLSYLLQQKFHFKRVWLTYLGVYFVLILSGLLVGYIFPAYSFTYLIYDKNSCFIDMTQTFGAGSGFDIPELEDNIFSLIIHTPLALFNSLTRPFIWEADIWTKMLAALENIALITLLIVLIYKTNFKEMTKSSSFWFYIIFAISILVLSGLVTSNMGALVRYKSPALPFIFISFMAFMKKPKFDKKIYKLLLK
;
A
#
# COMPACT_ATOMS: atom_id res chain seq x y z
N MET A 1 -30.13 6.26 1.24
CA MET A 1 -29.02 7.18 1.57
C MET A 1 -29.64 8.50 1.94
N ASP A 2 -29.28 9.06 3.09
CA ASP A 2 -29.84 10.32 3.57
C ASP A 2 -29.31 11.49 2.72
N VAL A 3 -30.15 12.50 2.46
CA VAL A 3 -29.75 13.74 1.79
C VAL A 3 -28.60 14.42 2.53
N TRP A 4 -28.62 14.36 3.87
CA TRP A 4 -27.56 14.89 4.72
C TRP A 4 -26.19 14.26 4.38
N GLU A 5 -26.13 12.94 4.18
CA GLU A 5 -24.89 12.22 3.91
C GLU A 5 -24.24 12.68 2.59
N ILE A 6 -25.07 12.92 1.56
CA ILE A 6 -24.65 13.42 0.25
C ILE A 6 -24.13 14.86 0.37
N VAL A 7 -24.87 15.73 1.06
CA VAL A 7 -24.50 17.15 1.21
C VAL A 7 -23.15 17.29 1.92
N VAL A 8 -22.95 16.57 3.03
CA VAL A 8 -21.68 16.58 3.76
C VAL A 8 -20.55 16.09 2.86
N ALA A 9 -20.75 14.99 2.13
CA ALA A 9 -19.75 14.45 1.21
C ALA A 9 -19.37 15.45 0.09
N ILE A 10 -20.35 16.16 -0.49
CA ILE A 10 -20.10 17.19 -1.52
C ILE A 10 -19.26 18.33 -0.94
N ILE A 11 -19.59 18.80 0.28
CA ILE A 11 -18.82 19.86 0.95
C ILE A 11 -17.35 19.43 1.12
N PHE A 12 -17.10 18.20 1.60
CA PHE A 12 -15.75 17.67 1.73
C PHE A 12 -15.02 17.56 0.38
N ALA A 13 -15.70 17.05 -0.67
CA ALA A 13 -15.13 16.95 -2.00
C ALA A 13 -14.71 18.32 -2.57
N VAL A 14 -15.55 19.35 -2.37
CA VAL A 14 -15.26 20.74 -2.80
C VAL A 14 -14.11 21.34 -2.02
N ILE A 15 -14.11 21.25 -0.69
CA ILE A 15 -13.04 21.78 0.16
C ILE A 15 -11.70 21.15 -0.22
N ILE A 16 -11.65 19.82 -0.35
CA ILE A 16 -10.44 19.11 -0.73
C ILE A 16 -10.02 19.44 -2.17
N GLY A 17 -10.97 19.63 -3.08
CA GLY A 17 -10.70 20.11 -4.44
C GLY A 17 -10.00 21.47 -4.44
N ILE A 18 -10.50 22.42 -3.63
CA ILE A 18 -9.89 23.76 -3.47
C ILE A 18 -8.49 23.66 -2.88
N ILE A 19 -8.30 22.84 -1.83
CA ILE A 19 -6.98 22.61 -1.23
C ILE A 19 -6.01 22.05 -2.28
N THR A 20 -6.46 21.07 -3.06
CA THR A 20 -5.66 20.41 -4.10
C THR A 20 -5.26 21.38 -5.21
N ALA A 21 -6.16 22.29 -5.61
CA ALA A 21 -5.88 23.30 -6.62
C ALA A 21 -4.90 24.39 -6.13
N LYS A 22 -4.96 24.78 -4.85
CA LYS A 22 -4.21 25.94 -4.33
C LYS A 22 -2.88 25.58 -3.65
N ALA A 23 -2.80 24.43 -2.96
CA ALA A 23 -1.64 24.15 -2.13
C ALA A 23 -0.40 23.79 -2.96
N LYS A 24 0.74 24.39 -2.64
CA LYS A 24 2.04 24.19 -3.34
C LYS A 24 2.48 22.72 -3.40
N PHE A 25 2.06 21.92 -2.41
CA PHE A 25 2.36 20.49 -2.38
C PHE A 25 1.80 19.76 -3.61
N PHE A 26 0.67 20.18 -4.18
CA PHE A 26 0.07 19.49 -5.33
C PHE A 26 0.58 19.96 -6.69
N LYS A 27 1.51 20.93 -6.73
CA LYS A 27 2.13 21.34 -7.99
C LYS A 27 3.02 20.24 -8.56
N PHE A 28 2.78 19.93 -9.84
CA PHE A 28 3.61 19.06 -10.66
C PHE A 28 4.85 19.83 -11.15
N HIS A 29 5.98 19.13 -11.33
CA HIS A 29 7.21 19.77 -11.78
C HIS A 29 7.02 20.29 -13.21
N LYS A 30 7.36 21.57 -13.45
CA LYS A 30 7.27 22.23 -14.78
C LYS A 30 5.86 22.21 -15.40
N SER A 31 4.81 22.36 -14.59
CA SER A 31 3.44 22.51 -15.09
C SER A 31 2.65 23.55 -14.31
N ASP A 32 2.01 24.46 -15.06
CA ASP A 32 1.06 25.43 -14.51
C ASP A 32 -0.39 24.91 -14.51
N LYS A 33 -0.63 23.73 -15.10
CA LYS A 33 -1.95 23.10 -15.13
C LYS A 33 -2.24 22.40 -13.79
N ASN A 34 -3.50 22.47 -13.34
CA ASN A 34 -3.98 21.79 -12.13
C ASN A 34 -4.19 20.28 -12.35
N ILE A 35 -3.14 19.58 -12.76
CA ILE A 35 -3.17 18.13 -13.02
C ILE A 35 -3.54 17.34 -11.76
N ALA A 36 -3.07 17.78 -10.60
CA ALA A 36 -3.46 17.19 -9.33
C ALA A 36 -4.98 17.24 -9.09
N LEU A 37 -5.67 18.29 -9.54
CA LEU A 37 -7.12 18.37 -9.41
C LEU A 37 -7.82 17.34 -10.29
N ALA A 38 -7.33 17.12 -11.53
CA ALA A 38 -7.86 16.08 -12.40
C ALA A 38 -7.61 14.67 -11.84
N LEU A 39 -6.42 14.42 -11.30
CA LEU A 39 -6.08 13.15 -10.65
C LEU A 39 -6.89 12.93 -9.35
N TRP A 40 -7.17 14.00 -8.60
CA TRP A 40 -8.10 13.96 -7.48
C TRP A 40 -9.52 13.64 -7.93
N GLY A 41 -9.99 14.21 -9.04
CA GLY A 41 -11.28 13.86 -9.65
C GLY A 41 -11.37 12.37 -9.98
N LEU A 42 -10.35 11.80 -10.61
CA LEU A 42 -10.26 10.36 -10.87
C LEU A 42 -10.31 9.53 -9.57
N LYS A 43 -9.61 9.99 -8.54
CA LYS A 43 -9.59 9.38 -7.20
C LYS A 43 -10.96 9.43 -6.53
N LEU A 44 -11.70 10.53 -6.67
CA LEU A 44 -13.08 10.66 -6.19
C LEU A 44 -14.01 9.70 -6.93
N VAL A 45 -13.89 9.57 -8.25
CA VAL A 45 -14.68 8.60 -9.03
C VAL A 45 -14.42 7.18 -8.50
N ALA A 46 -13.16 6.79 -8.29
CA ALA A 46 -12.84 5.50 -7.69
C ALA A 46 -13.40 5.32 -6.26
N THR A 47 -13.48 6.41 -5.48
CA THR A 47 -14.09 6.41 -4.14
C THR A 47 -15.60 6.17 -4.22
N ILE A 48 -16.28 6.79 -5.16
CA ILE A 48 -17.71 6.58 -5.40
C ILE A 48 -17.95 5.15 -5.90
N ILE A 49 -17.14 4.64 -6.83
CA ILE A 49 -17.25 3.24 -7.30
C ILE A 49 -17.03 2.27 -6.13
N PHE A 50 -16.02 2.51 -5.29
CA PHE A 50 -15.79 1.71 -4.08
C PHE A 50 -17.01 1.72 -3.17
N PHE A 51 -17.57 2.90 -2.88
CA PHE A 51 -18.78 3.06 -2.08
C PHE A 51 -19.95 2.25 -2.67
N LEU A 52 -20.21 2.37 -3.98
CA LEU A 52 -21.30 1.68 -4.64
C LEU A 52 -21.16 0.15 -4.55
N ILE A 53 -19.95 -0.37 -4.82
CA ILE A 53 -19.66 -1.81 -4.76
C ILE A 53 -19.78 -2.32 -3.32
N TYR A 54 -19.09 -1.69 -2.37
CA TYR A 54 -19.01 -2.20 -0.99
C TYR A 54 -20.24 -1.90 -0.12
N THR A 55 -21.16 -1.07 -0.60
CA THR A 55 -22.39 -0.75 0.14
C THR A 55 -23.62 -1.43 -0.47
N PHE A 56 -23.71 -1.52 -1.80
CA PHE A 56 -24.93 -1.99 -2.47
C PHE A 56 -24.79 -3.32 -3.23
N TYR A 57 -23.58 -3.72 -3.62
CA TYR A 57 -23.42 -4.98 -4.35
C TYR A 57 -23.44 -6.17 -3.38
N GLU A 58 -24.44 -7.04 -3.54
CA GLU A 58 -24.74 -8.15 -2.61
C GLU A 58 -23.52 -9.00 -2.20
N PRO A 59 -22.57 -9.37 -3.09
CA PRO A 59 -21.39 -10.13 -2.70
C PRO A 59 -20.49 -9.46 -1.64
N TYR A 60 -20.53 -8.13 -1.51
CA TYR A 60 -19.71 -7.38 -0.53
C TYR A 60 -20.53 -6.68 0.54
N LYS A 61 -21.85 -6.62 0.40
CA LYS A 61 -22.76 -5.90 1.31
C LYS A 61 -22.78 -6.51 2.71
N LYS A 62 -22.66 -7.84 2.82
CA LYS A 62 -22.68 -8.56 4.11
C LYS A 62 -21.26 -8.65 4.70
N GLY A 63 -20.90 -7.68 5.52
CA GLY A 63 -19.74 -7.81 6.42
C GLY A 63 -18.37 -7.54 5.77
N ASN A 64 -18.22 -6.42 5.06
CA ASN A 64 -16.90 -5.99 4.60
C ASN A 64 -16.15 -5.14 5.64
N ASP A 65 -14.81 -5.22 5.58
CA ASP A 65 -13.89 -4.45 6.43
C ASP A 65 -14.24 -2.98 6.54
N SER A 66 -14.62 -2.34 5.42
CA SER A 66 -14.81 -0.89 5.32
C SER A 66 -15.93 -0.38 6.23
N ILE A 67 -17.05 -1.10 6.27
CA ILE A 67 -18.19 -0.80 7.14
C ILE A 67 -17.89 -1.17 8.59
N VAL A 68 -17.18 -2.27 8.83
CA VAL A 68 -16.83 -2.71 10.20
C VAL A 68 -15.90 -1.71 10.88
N TYR A 69 -14.83 -1.27 10.21
CA TYR A 69 -13.93 -0.24 10.76
C TYR A 69 -14.66 1.07 11.05
N PHE A 70 -15.58 1.46 10.17
CA PHE A 70 -16.39 2.66 10.36
C PHE A 70 -17.27 2.55 11.61
N ARG A 71 -18.00 1.44 11.78
CA ARG A 71 -18.90 1.21 12.93
C ARG A 71 -18.14 1.07 14.24
N ASP A 72 -17.05 0.32 14.27
CA ASP A 72 -16.22 0.18 15.48
C ASP A 72 -15.59 1.53 15.86
N GLY A 73 -15.13 2.30 14.87
CA GLY A 73 -14.68 3.68 15.09
C GLY A 73 -15.78 4.58 15.63
N GLN A 74 -17.03 4.42 15.19
CA GLN A 74 -18.17 5.19 15.69
C GLN A 74 -18.44 4.90 17.16
N LYS A 75 -18.45 3.63 17.56
CA LYS A 75 -18.61 3.21 18.96
C LYS A 75 -17.49 3.78 19.84
N LEU A 76 -16.24 3.73 19.35
CA LEU A 76 -15.12 4.33 20.08
C LEU A 76 -15.22 5.87 20.14
N ASN A 77 -15.73 6.52 19.09
CA ASN A 77 -16.02 7.95 19.08
C ASN A 77 -17.11 8.34 20.10
N GLN A 78 -18.14 7.50 20.29
CA GLN A 78 -19.18 7.73 21.32
C GLN A 78 -18.60 7.78 22.73
N ILE A 79 -17.61 6.93 23.05
CA ILE A 79 -16.89 6.97 24.33
C ILE A 79 -16.25 8.34 24.57
N ALA A 80 -15.83 9.05 23.52
CA ALA A 80 -15.25 10.38 23.69
C ALA A 80 -16.25 11.43 24.20
N TYR A 81 -17.53 11.30 23.85
CA TYR A 81 -18.58 12.18 24.34
C TYR A 81 -19.05 11.80 25.75
N GLU A 82 -19.01 10.51 26.09
CA GLU A 82 -19.36 10.02 27.43
C GLU A 82 -18.26 10.25 28.47
N ASN A 83 -17.01 9.92 28.10
CA ASN A 83 -15.84 10.03 28.98
C ASN A 83 -14.56 10.33 28.16
N PRO A 84 -14.21 11.62 27.98
CA PRO A 84 -13.03 12.03 27.23
C PRO A 84 -11.70 11.45 27.76
N VAL A 85 -11.58 11.25 29.07
CA VAL A 85 -10.35 10.73 29.69
C VAL A 85 -10.16 9.24 29.37
N SER A 86 -11.24 8.46 29.40
CA SER A 86 -11.22 7.07 28.93
C SER A 86 -10.91 6.99 27.45
N PHE A 87 -11.51 7.84 26.62
CA PHE A 87 -11.18 7.90 25.20
C PHE A 87 -9.68 8.18 24.95
N LEU A 88 -9.10 9.17 25.61
CA LEU A 88 -7.66 9.47 25.46
C LEU A 88 -6.77 8.31 25.87
N ARG A 89 -7.09 7.60 26.97
CA ARG A 89 -6.37 6.39 27.39
C ARG A 89 -6.45 5.27 26.36
N ILE A 90 -7.63 5.04 25.78
CA ILE A 90 -7.82 4.02 24.72
C ILE A 90 -7.05 4.40 23.46
N MET A 91 -7.05 5.69 23.09
CA MET A 91 -6.32 6.20 21.93
C MET A 91 -4.80 6.06 22.09
N SER A 92 -4.28 6.23 23.30
CA SER A 92 -2.85 6.08 23.61
C SER A 92 -2.42 4.64 23.89
N GLY A 93 -3.35 3.69 24.01
CA GLY A 93 -3.04 2.30 24.36
C GLY A 93 -2.80 2.07 25.86
N LEU A 94 -3.27 2.97 26.71
CA LEU A 94 -3.14 2.95 28.17
C LEU A 94 -4.47 2.60 28.87
N GLN A 95 -5.37 1.91 28.17
CA GLN A 95 -6.68 1.52 28.71
C GLN A 95 -6.55 0.48 29.83
N ASN A 96 -7.43 0.55 30.82
CA ASN A 96 -7.46 -0.41 31.93
C ASN A 96 -8.28 -1.66 31.59
N ALA A 97 -8.28 -2.66 32.49
CA ALA A 97 -8.98 -3.94 32.27
C ALA A 97 -10.49 -3.77 31.99
N HIS A 98 -11.15 -2.84 32.68
CA HIS A 98 -12.58 -2.58 32.50
C HIS A 98 -12.88 -1.93 31.14
N GLU A 99 -12.02 -1.02 30.68
CA GLU A 99 -12.11 -0.42 29.34
C GLU A 99 -11.85 -1.47 28.26
N GLU A 100 -10.88 -2.36 28.46
CA GLU A 100 -10.60 -3.46 27.52
C GLU A 100 -11.79 -4.43 27.40
N GLU A 101 -12.51 -4.71 28.49
CA GLU A 101 -13.72 -5.52 28.49
C GLU A 101 -14.84 -4.87 27.66
N LYS A 102 -15.07 -3.56 27.81
CA LYS A 102 -16.02 -2.81 26.98
C LYS A 102 -15.66 -2.87 25.50
N LEU A 103 -14.37 -2.75 25.19
CA LEU A 103 -13.86 -2.78 23.82
C LEU A 103 -13.89 -4.18 23.20
N ALA A 104 -13.99 -5.24 24.00
CA ALA A 104 -14.15 -6.61 23.50
C ALA A 104 -15.45 -6.80 22.69
N SER A 105 -16.44 -5.91 22.85
CA SER A 105 -17.67 -5.89 22.05
C SER A 105 -17.51 -5.32 20.63
N LEU A 106 -16.38 -4.69 20.33
CA LEU A 106 -16.04 -4.21 18.99
C LEU A 106 -15.62 -5.41 18.12
N SER A 107 -16.09 -5.43 16.88
CA SER A 107 -15.93 -6.59 16.00
C SER A 107 -14.47 -6.90 15.67
N TYR A 108 -13.63 -5.88 15.48
CA TYR A 108 -12.22 -6.06 15.07
C TYR A 108 -11.19 -5.68 16.14
N TRP A 109 -11.62 -5.27 17.34
CA TRP A 109 -10.70 -4.87 18.41
C TRP A 109 -9.82 -6.03 18.91
N ASN A 110 -10.42 -7.21 19.03
CA ASN A 110 -9.73 -8.44 19.35
C ASN A 110 -9.65 -9.34 18.12
N ARG A 111 -8.55 -10.08 17.98
CA ARG A 111 -8.41 -11.09 16.94
C ARG A 111 -9.19 -12.33 17.35
N SER A 112 -9.72 -13.04 16.37
CA SER A 112 -10.35 -14.36 16.60
C SER A 112 -9.34 -15.42 17.05
N PHE A 113 -8.04 -15.16 16.91
CA PHE A 113 -6.94 -16.06 17.25
C PHE A 113 -5.84 -15.30 17.99
N LYS A 114 -5.16 -15.98 18.92
CA LYS A 114 -4.05 -15.42 19.69
C LYS A 114 -2.80 -15.38 18.82
N THR A 115 -2.11 -14.25 18.83
CA THR A 115 -0.85 -14.05 18.08
C THR A 115 0.07 -13.12 18.86
N VAL A 116 1.38 -13.27 18.64
CA VAL A 116 2.40 -12.41 19.27
C VAL A 116 2.47 -11.02 18.61
N VAL A 117 2.04 -10.89 17.36
CA VAL A 117 2.06 -9.62 16.63
C VAL A 117 0.91 -8.71 17.11
N PRO A 118 1.17 -7.43 17.44
CA PRO A 118 0.14 -6.47 17.82
C PRO A 118 -1.03 -6.42 16.83
N ASN A 119 -2.25 -6.20 17.34
CA ASN A 119 -3.44 -6.11 16.50
C ASN A 119 -3.50 -4.76 15.75
N ASP A 120 -3.09 -4.80 14.49
CA ASP A 120 -3.10 -3.70 13.53
C ASP A 120 -4.51 -3.15 13.24
N ASN A 121 -5.58 -3.93 13.48
CA ASN A 121 -6.95 -3.44 13.39
C ASN A 121 -7.23 -2.29 14.36
N ARG A 122 -6.66 -2.35 15.58
CA ARG A 122 -6.89 -1.34 16.63
C ARG A 122 -6.42 0.04 16.18
N THR A 123 -5.32 0.12 15.43
CA THR A 123 -4.82 1.38 14.85
C THR A 123 -5.82 1.99 13.88
N ILE A 124 -6.44 1.18 13.00
CA ILE A 124 -7.44 1.66 12.05
C ILE A 124 -8.72 2.11 12.76
N ILE A 125 -9.17 1.36 13.78
CA ILE A 125 -10.35 1.72 14.58
C ILE A 125 -10.12 3.08 15.27
N ARG A 126 -8.94 3.30 15.86
CA ARG A 126 -8.56 4.59 16.46
C ARG A 126 -8.57 5.73 15.44
N ILE A 127 -8.00 5.52 14.26
CA ILE A 127 -8.02 6.53 13.18
C ILE A 127 -9.46 6.84 12.76
N ASN A 128 -10.30 5.82 12.60
CA ASN A 128 -11.71 5.97 12.28
C ASN A 128 -12.44 6.77 13.37
N ALA A 129 -12.19 6.48 14.64
CA ALA A 129 -12.79 7.21 15.76
C ALA A 129 -12.46 8.71 15.75
N LEU A 130 -11.23 9.07 15.35
CA LEU A 130 -10.85 10.47 15.15
C LEU A 130 -11.53 11.08 13.93
N LEU A 131 -11.61 10.34 12.83
CA LEU A 131 -12.24 10.81 11.60
C LEU A 131 -13.74 11.01 11.74
N HIS A 132 -14.41 10.32 12.67
CA HIS A 132 -15.84 10.54 12.96
C HIS A 132 -16.15 11.96 13.42
N PHE A 133 -15.25 12.61 14.17
CA PHE A 133 -15.40 14.03 14.53
C PHE A 133 -15.38 14.94 13.31
N ILE A 134 -14.58 14.60 12.30
CA ILE A 134 -14.41 15.40 11.09
C ILE A 134 -15.53 15.10 10.11
N SER A 135 -15.86 13.83 9.89
CA SER A 135 -16.89 13.40 8.93
C SER A 135 -18.32 13.58 9.47
N PHE A 136 -18.48 14.02 10.72
CA PHE A 136 -19.76 14.15 11.42
C PHE A 136 -20.59 12.86 11.43
N GLY A 137 -19.94 11.69 11.34
CA GLY A 137 -20.63 10.40 11.20
C GLY A 137 -21.16 10.08 9.80
N SER A 138 -20.89 10.89 8.76
CA SER A 138 -21.20 10.55 7.36
C SER A 138 -20.18 9.53 6.84
N TYR A 139 -20.64 8.37 6.35
CA TYR A 139 -19.75 7.33 5.84
C TYR A 139 -19.13 7.72 4.50
N LEU A 140 -19.91 8.33 3.60
CA LEU A 140 -19.38 8.81 2.32
C LEU A 140 -18.32 9.92 2.50
N ALA A 141 -18.52 10.86 3.43
CA ALA A 141 -17.50 11.85 3.77
C ALA A 141 -16.24 11.21 4.39
N HIS A 142 -16.42 10.17 5.20
CA HIS A 142 -15.33 9.38 5.76
C HIS A 142 -14.47 8.71 4.67
N LEU A 143 -15.11 8.13 3.65
CA LEU A 143 -14.43 7.54 2.49
C LEU A 143 -13.63 8.60 1.71
N ILE A 144 -14.20 9.79 1.51
CA ILE A 144 -13.50 10.91 0.84
C ILE A 144 -12.25 11.32 1.64
N LEU A 145 -12.33 11.40 2.97
CA LEU A 145 -11.19 11.72 3.83
C LEU A 145 -10.10 10.64 3.77
N MET A 146 -10.47 9.36 3.86
CA MET A 146 -9.54 8.24 3.73
C MET A 146 -8.85 8.24 2.36
N SER A 147 -9.62 8.46 1.30
CA SER A 147 -9.13 8.57 -0.07
C SER A 147 -8.19 9.77 -0.26
N PHE A 148 -8.44 10.87 0.46
CA PHE A 148 -7.54 12.03 0.47
C PHE A 148 -6.20 11.74 1.16
N PHE A 149 -6.18 11.00 2.28
CA PHE A 149 -4.92 10.53 2.87
C PHE A 149 -4.12 9.70 1.88
N ALA A 150 -4.76 8.75 1.18
CA ALA A 150 -4.10 8.01 0.12
C ALA A 150 -3.54 8.92 -0.97
N PHE A 151 -4.32 9.91 -1.43
CA PHE A 151 -3.90 10.85 -2.46
C PHE A 151 -2.67 11.68 -2.05
N LEU A 152 -2.62 12.13 -0.79
CA LEU A 152 -1.44 12.77 -0.22
C LEU A 152 -0.21 11.84 -0.26
N GLY A 153 -0.39 10.56 0.07
CA GLY A 153 0.64 9.52 -0.04
C GLY A 153 1.14 9.30 -1.47
N LEU A 154 0.22 9.18 -2.43
CA LEU A 154 0.54 9.05 -3.85
C LEU A 154 1.29 10.28 -4.38
N MET A 155 0.91 11.49 -3.95
CA MET A 155 1.63 12.72 -4.30
C MET A 155 3.03 12.77 -3.65
N ALA A 156 3.17 12.29 -2.42
CA ALA A 156 4.48 12.16 -1.77
C ALA A 156 5.38 11.16 -2.50
N LEU A 157 4.81 10.01 -2.90
CA LEU A 157 5.50 9.01 -3.73
C LEU A 157 5.93 9.61 -5.07
N TYR A 158 5.05 10.29 -5.79
CA TYR A 158 5.37 11.00 -7.04
C TYR A 158 6.56 11.95 -6.86
N LYS A 159 6.53 12.80 -5.84
CA LYS A 159 7.64 13.72 -5.56
C LYS A 159 8.95 12.99 -5.28
N SER A 160 8.90 11.89 -4.53
CA SER A 160 10.09 11.07 -4.26
C SER A 160 10.63 10.42 -5.54
N THR A 161 9.74 9.95 -6.41
CA THR A 161 10.08 9.39 -7.72
C THR A 161 10.75 10.42 -8.61
N ILE A 162 10.29 11.68 -8.62
CA ILE A 162 10.92 12.72 -9.46
C ILE A 162 12.30 13.12 -8.92
N LEU A 163 12.51 13.06 -7.61
CA LEU A 163 13.83 13.27 -7.01
C LEU A 163 14.82 12.14 -7.39
N LEU A 164 14.34 10.91 -7.51
CA LEU A 164 15.16 9.74 -7.85
C LEU A 164 15.34 9.54 -9.37
N PHE A 165 14.32 9.89 -10.15
CA PHE A 165 14.23 9.71 -11.60
C PHE A 165 13.68 11.00 -12.24
N PRO A 166 14.51 12.04 -12.46
CA PRO A 166 14.02 13.32 -12.99
C PRO A 166 13.35 13.23 -14.37
N ASN A 167 13.67 12.22 -15.17
CA ASN A 167 13.05 11.94 -16.46
C ASN A 167 11.60 11.40 -16.37
N MET A 168 11.15 11.02 -15.18
CA MET A 168 9.82 10.42 -14.94
C MET A 168 8.71 11.43 -14.64
N GLN A 169 8.96 12.75 -14.77
CA GLN A 169 8.01 13.81 -14.39
C GLN A 169 6.57 13.61 -14.91
N TRP A 170 6.41 13.06 -16.12
CA TRP A 170 5.13 12.74 -16.75
C TRP A 170 4.81 11.25 -16.67
N TRP A 171 5.81 10.40 -16.91
CA TRP A 171 5.65 8.95 -16.94
C TRP A 171 5.28 8.34 -15.59
N ALA A 172 5.63 8.99 -14.47
CA ALA A 172 5.25 8.56 -13.13
C ALA A 172 3.74 8.71 -12.84
N ILE A 173 2.99 9.48 -13.65
CA ILE A 173 1.54 9.65 -13.45
C ILE A 173 0.81 8.31 -13.62
N LEU A 174 1.13 7.59 -14.69
CA LEU A 174 0.50 6.31 -15.03
C LEU A 174 0.60 5.28 -13.88
N PRO A 175 1.80 4.90 -13.40
CA PRO A 175 1.91 3.88 -12.37
C PRO A 175 1.44 4.32 -10.98
N ILE A 176 1.42 5.62 -10.68
CA ILE A 176 1.05 6.11 -9.33
C ILE A 176 -0.44 6.44 -9.23
N PHE A 177 -1.04 7.02 -10.28
CA PHE A 177 -2.37 7.60 -10.21
C PHE A 177 -3.38 7.03 -11.19
N ILE A 178 -3.00 6.12 -12.10
CA ILE A 178 -3.91 5.58 -13.13
C ILE A 178 -4.19 4.08 -12.97
N ILE A 179 -3.26 3.29 -12.40
CA ILE A 179 -3.47 1.83 -12.22
C ILE A 179 -4.77 1.58 -11.42
N PRO A 180 -5.79 0.93 -12.01
CA PRO A 180 -7.12 0.80 -11.41
C PRO A 180 -7.12 0.21 -10.00
N SER A 181 -6.43 -0.91 -9.78
CA SER A 181 -6.32 -1.56 -8.48
C SER A 181 -5.68 -0.66 -7.42
N THR A 182 -4.57 0.01 -7.75
CA THR A 182 -3.90 0.93 -6.83
C THR A 182 -4.84 2.07 -6.40
N ILE A 183 -5.59 2.66 -7.33
CA ILE A 183 -6.55 3.74 -7.01
C ILE A 183 -7.72 3.18 -6.21
N PHE A 184 -8.34 2.09 -6.66
CA PHE A 184 -9.55 1.52 -6.08
C PHE A 184 -9.32 1.09 -4.63
N TRP A 185 -8.32 0.25 -4.37
CA TRP A 185 -8.06 -0.29 -3.03
C TRP A 185 -7.58 0.77 -2.05
N SER A 186 -7.02 1.88 -2.54
CA SER A 186 -6.65 3.00 -1.68
C SER A 186 -7.75 4.03 -1.50
N SER A 187 -8.99 3.77 -1.95
CA SER A 187 -10.13 4.69 -1.82
C SER A 187 -11.15 4.26 -0.76
N GLY A 188 -11.08 3.02 -0.27
CA GLY A 188 -11.99 2.49 0.75
C GLY A 188 -11.63 2.87 2.18
N ASN A 189 -12.52 2.64 3.15
CA ASN A 189 -12.22 2.82 4.57
C ASN A 189 -11.55 1.57 5.16
N ILE A 190 -10.37 1.24 4.61
CA ILE A 190 -9.61 0.04 4.94
C ILE A 190 -8.16 0.43 5.30
N LYS A 191 -7.26 -0.55 5.46
CA LYS A 191 -5.86 -0.32 5.84
C LYS A 191 -5.04 0.40 4.76
N GLU A 192 -5.35 0.14 3.49
CA GLU A 192 -4.54 0.54 2.32
C GLU A 192 -4.42 2.06 2.13
N PRO A 193 -5.45 2.89 2.31
CA PRO A 193 -5.30 4.35 2.21
C PRO A 193 -4.25 4.92 3.18
N ILE A 194 -4.30 4.53 4.45
CA ILE A 194 -3.35 4.96 5.47
C ILE A 194 -1.97 4.34 5.23
N LEU A 195 -1.91 3.10 4.75
CA LEU A 195 -0.66 2.47 4.33
C LEU A 195 0.03 3.29 3.23
N ILE A 196 -0.69 3.64 2.15
CA ILE A 196 -0.12 4.43 1.04
C ILE A 196 0.28 5.83 1.50
N PHE A 197 -0.53 6.45 2.37
CA PHE A 197 -0.19 7.72 3.02
C PHE A 197 1.16 7.61 3.74
N ALA A 198 1.30 6.64 4.64
CA ALA A 198 2.50 6.48 5.44
C ALA A 198 3.73 6.08 4.60
N MET A 199 3.54 5.19 3.63
CA MET A 199 4.59 4.73 2.72
C MET A 199 5.11 5.86 1.81
N GLY A 200 4.21 6.66 1.24
CA GLY A 200 4.61 7.77 0.38
C GLY A 200 5.43 8.83 1.13
N PHE A 201 4.99 9.22 2.33
CA PHE A 201 5.72 10.21 3.13
C PHE A 201 7.01 9.66 3.74
N SER A 202 7.06 8.39 4.17
CA SER A 202 8.29 7.81 4.69
C SER A 202 9.38 7.80 3.62
N ILE A 203 9.07 7.38 2.40
CA ILE A 203 10.01 7.40 1.26
C ILE A 203 10.39 8.85 0.90
N LEU A 204 9.43 9.78 0.83
CA LEU A 204 9.74 11.17 0.51
C LEU A 204 10.69 11.82 1.52
N TYR A 205 10.45 11.64 2.82
CA TYR A 205 11.32 12.20 3.85
C TYR A 205 12.68 11.51 3.88
N PHE A 206 12.73 10.19 3.72
CA PHE A 206 13.98 9.44 3.57
C PHE A 206 14.86 10.02 2.44
N ILE A 207 14.30 10.18 1.24
CA ILE A 207 15.06 10.75 0.10
C ILE A 207 15.48 12.18 0.37
N LYS A 208 14.61 13.02 0.94
CA LYS A 208 14.97 14.41 1.26
C LYS A 208 16.02 14.52 2.36
N LEU A 209 16.05 13.61 3.33
CA LEU A 209 17.09 13.53 4.37
C LEU A 209 18.43 13.14 3.76
N ASN A 210 18.43 12.17 2.82
CA ASN A 210 19.63 11.76 2.10
C ASN A 210 20.22 12.89 1.24
N ILE A 211 19.38 13.76 0.67
CA ILE A 211 19.85 14.95 -0.07
C ILE A 211 20.40 16.01 0.90
N LYS A 212 19.63 16.33 1.95
CA LYS A 212 20.02 17.31 2.97
C LYS A 212 19.31 17.01 4.28
N PHE A 213 20.11 16.69 5.30
CA PHE A 213 19.63 16.44 6.65
C PHE A 213 18.85 17.66 7.20
N ASP A 214 17.74 17.37 7.86
CA ASP A 214 16.84 18.36 8.46
C ASP A 214 16.03 17.65 9.54
N TYR A 215 16.05 18.18 10.77
CA TYR A 215 15.43 17.53 11.92
C TYR A 215 13.90 17.41 11.79
N LYS A 216 13.22 18.34 11.12
CA LYS A 216 11.78 18.26 10.88
C LYS A 216 11.45 17.12 9.94
N LYS A 217 12.30 16.90 8.92
CA LYS A 217 12.17 15.74 8.03
C LYS A 217 12.48 14.43 8.75
N LEU A 218 13.40 14.43 9.71
CA LEU A 218 13.69 13.25 10.54
C LEU A 218 12.50 12.89 11.41
N ILE A 219 11.90 13.88 12.09
CA ILE A 219 10.66 13.68 12.87
C ILE A 219 9.55 13.14 11.96
N GLY A 220 9.36 13.74 10.79
CA GLY A 220 8.39 13.25 9.80
C GLY A 220 8.66 11.81 9.37
N PHE A 221 9.90 11.49 9.00
CA PHE A 221 10.32 10.14 8.63
C PHE A 221 10.00 9.13 9.74
N THR A 222 10.43 9.41 10.98
CA THR A 222 10.19 8.54 12.14
C THR A 222 8.69 8.35 12.38
N LEU A 223 7.90 9.42 12.35
CA LEU A 223 6.45 9.36 12.54
C LEU A 223 5.77 8.45 11.50
N PHE A 224 6.13 8.60 10.22
CA PHE A 224 5.53 7.79 9.15
C PHE A 224 6.03 6.35 9.15
N MET A 225 7.28 6.09 9.56
CA MET A 225 7.78 4.73 9.77
C MET A 225 7.08 4.04 10.95
N LEU A 226 6.84 4.76 12.07
CA LEU A 226 6.06 4.24 13.19
C LEU A 226 4.61 3.95 12.78
N LEU A 227 3.99 4.84 12.00
CA LEU A 227 2.65 4.58 11.47
C LEU A 227 2.61 3.32 10.60
N LEU A 228 3.62 3.10 9.73
CA LEU A 228 3.74 1.84 8.98
C LEU A 228 3.85 0.62 9.89
N PHE A 229 4.65 0.70 10.96
CA PHE A 229 4.81 -0.39 11.92
C PHE A 229 3.46 -0.80 12.55
N PHE A 230 2.64 0.17 12.95
CA PHE A 230 1.32 -0.08 13.57
C PHE A 230 0.19 -0.43 12.60
N ILE A 231 0.35 -0.15 11.30
CA ILE A 231 -0.65 -0.46 10.27
C ILE A 231 -0.34 -1.79 9.58
N LYS A 232 0.90 -1.98 9.11
CA LYS A 232 1.39 -3.19 8.46
C LYS A 232 2.90 -3.32 8.70
N SER A 233 3.27 -3.92 9.83
CA SER A 233 4.66 -4.09 10.27
C SER A 233 5.57 -4.73 9.22
N TYR A 234 5.07 -5.65 8.40
CA TYR A 234 5.88 -6.26 7.33
C TYR A 234 6.39 -5.21 6.31
N ILE A 235 5.60 -4.18 5.98
CA ILE A 235 6.03 -3.11 5.06
C ILE A 235 7.16 -2.28 5.70
N PHE A 236 7.06 -2.01 6.99
CA PHE A 236 8.14 -1.36 7.75
C PHE A 236 9.43 -2.18 7.69
N PHE A 237 9.35 -3.49 7.97
CA PHE A 237 10.52 -4.39 7.93
C PHE A 237 11.08 -4.62 6.53
N LEU A 238 10.25 -4.49 5.48
CA LEU A 238 10.74 -4.51 4.09
C LEU A 238 11.47 -3.21 3.71
N LEU A 239 10.98 -2.03 4.14
CA LEU A 239 11.58 -0.74 3.78
C LEU A 239 12.92 -0.47 4.46
N LEU A 240 13.09 -0.83 5.73
CA LEU A 240 14.31 -0.57 6.49
C LEU A 240 15.61 -1.10 5.82
N PRO A 241 15.73 -2.40 5.46
CA PRO A 241 16.93 -2.92 4.81
C PRO A 241 17.16 -2.30 3.43
N LEU A 242 16.10 -1.92 2.72
CA LEU A 242 16.22 -1.23 1.42
C LEU A 242 16.78 0.17 1.59
N MET A 243 16.30 0.91 2.59
CA MET A 243 16.80 2.23 2.93
C MET A 243 18.28 2.15 3.33
N LEU A 244 18.66 1.17 4.17
CA LEU A 244 20.05 0.94 4.53
C LEU A 244 20.92 0.59 3.31
N SER A 245 20.46 -0.33 2.45
CA SER A 245 21.15 -0.71 1.21
C SER A 245 21.37 0.50 0.30
N TYR A 246 20.35 1.34 0.17
CA TYR A 246 20.42 2.57 -0.62
C TYR A 246 21.46 3.54 -0.05
N LEU A 247 21.46 3.78 1.27
CA LEU A 247 22.45 4.65 1.92
C LEU A 247 23.88 4.13 1.77
N LEU A 248 24.09 2.82 1.96
CA LEU A 248 25.40 2.20 1.76
C LEU A 248 25.88 2.38 0.31
N GLN A 249 24.99 2.19 -0.66
CA GLN A 249 25.34 2.39 -2.07
C GLN A 249 25.65 3.86 -2.40
N GLN A 250 24.95 4.82 -1.78
CA GLN A 250 25.24 6.26 -1.95
C GLN A 250 26.55 6.67 -1.29
N LYS A 251 26.97 6.00 -0.22
CA LYS A 251 28.21 6.32 0.51
C LYS A 251 29.45 5.67 -0.13
N PHE A 252 29.36 4.40 -0.54
CA PHE A 252 30.51 3.59 -0.94
C PHE A 252 30.60 3.35 -2.45
N HIS A 253 29.54 3.63 -3.22
CA HIS A 253 29.53 3.53 -4.69
C HIS A 253 30.04 2.19 -5.25
N PHE A 254 29.67 1.06 -4.63
CA PHE A 254 30.08 -0.26 -5.09
C PHE A 254 29.71 -0.49 -6.57
N LYS A 255 30.63 -1.07 -7.34
CA LYS A 255 30.48 -1.30 -8.80
C LYS A 255 29.25 -2.15 -9.16
N ARG A 256 28.94 -3.15 -8.33
CA ARG A 256 27.81 -4.07 -8.50
C ARG A 256 26.77 -3.78 -7.43
N VAL A 257 25.85 -2.87 -7.73
CA VAL A 257 24.83 -2.38 -6.78
C VAL A 257 24.02 -3.50 -6.15
N TRP A 258 23.64 -4.51 -6.94
CA TRP A 258 22.83 -5.63 -6.46
C TRP A 258 23.49 -6.44 -5.34
N LEU A 259 24.83 -6.48 -5.27
CA LEU A 259 25.54 -7.17 -4.19
C LEU A 259 25.36 -6.47 -2.85
N THR A 260 25.22 -5.14 -2.83
CA THR A 260 24.93 -4.39 -1.60
C THR A 260 23.56 -4.76 -1.05
N TYR A 261 22.54 -4.81 -1.91
CA TYR A 261 21.20 -5.21 -1.51
C TYR A 261 21.16 -6.67 -1.07
N LEU A 262 21.80 -7.58 -1.82
CA LEU A 262 21.89 -8.99 -1.44
C LEU A 262 22.59 -9.16 -0.10
N GLY A 263 23.72 -8.47 0.12
CA GLY A 263 24.47 -8.55 1.37
C GLY A 263 23.67 -8.08 2.58
N VAL A 264 22.95 -6.96 2.46
CA VAL A 264 22.09 -6.45 3.55
C VAL A 264 20.94 -7.42 3.84
N TYR A 265 20.26 -7.94 2.82
CA TYR A 265 19.19 -8.93 3.01
C TYR A 265 19.72 -10.25 3.58
N PHE A 266 20.90 -10.70 3.17
CA PHE A 266 21.53 -11.88 3.73
C PHE A 266 21.79 -11.71 5.23
N VAL A 267 22.37 -10.58 5.64
CA VAL A 267 22.56 -10.25 7.07
C VAL A 267 21.22 -10.17 7.81
N LEU A 268 20.19 -9.56 7.20
CA LEU A 268 18.87 -9.48 7.81
C LEU A 268 18.25 -10.87 8.01
N ILE A 269 18.31 -11.74 7.02
CA ILE A 269 17.81 -13.12 7.11
C ILE A 269 18.55 -13.88 8.21
N LEU A 270 19.88 -13.81 8.25
CA LEU A 270 20.67 -14.43 9.32
C LEU A 270 20.27 -13.90 10.71
N SER A 271 20.08 -12.58 10.83
CA SER A 271 19.64 -11.97 12.08
C SER A 271 18.23 -12.43 12.48
N GLY A 272 17.32 -12.57 11.51
CA GLY A 272 15.96 -13.06 11.74
C GLY A 272 15.94 -14.53 12.15
N LEU A 273 16.80 -15.36 11.56
CA LEU A 273 16.96 -16.77 11.97
C LEU A 273 17.55 -16.89 13.37
N LEU A 274 18.51 -16.04 13.73
CA LEU A 274 19.06 -15.98 15.09
C LEU A 274 17.99 -15.56 16.11
N VAL A 275 17.19 -14.54 15.78
CA VAL A 275 16.04 -14.13 16.61
C VAL A 275 15.04 -15.28 16.74
N GLY A 276 14.72 -16.00 15.66
CA GLY A 276 13.84 -17.17 15.70
C GLY A 276 14.40 -18.31 16.54
N TYR A 277 15.72 -18.52 16.54
CA TYR A 277 16.37 -19.52 17.39
C TYR A 277 16.28 -19.16 18.89
N ILE A 278 16.50 -17.88 19.24
CA ILE A 278 16.46 -17.42 20.64
C ILE A 278 15.01 -17.22 21.13
N PHE A 279 14.15 -16.71 20.26
CA PHE A 279 12.75 -16.37 20.54
C PHE A 279 11.83 -16.99 19.47
N PRO A 280 11.52 -18.30 19.54
CA PRO A 280 10.75 -19.02 18.51
C PRO A 280 9.42 -18.35 18.16
N ALA A 281 8.73 -17.80 19.14
CA ALA A 281 7.45 -17.11 18.96
C ALA A 281 7.53 -15.82 18.09
N TYR A 282 8.74 -15.28 17.89
CA TYR A 282 9.01 -14.12 17.04
C TYR A 282 9.75 -14.48 15.75
N SER A 283 9.94 -15.77 15.46
CA SER A 283 10.57 -16.22 14.22
C SER A 283 9.78 -15.74 13.01
N PHE A 284 10.44 -15.10 12.05
CA PHE A 284 9.75 -14.61 10.85
C PHE A 284 9.23 -15.76 9.98
N THR A 285 9.88 -16.94 10.01
CA THR A 285 9.40 -18.14 9.32
C THR A 285 8.08 -18.59 9.92
N TYR A 286 8.00 -18.67 11.25
CA TYR A 286 6.79 -19.00 12.00
C TYR A 286 5.68 -17.99 11.74
N LEU A 287 5.99 -16.68 11.75
CA LEU A 287 4.99 -15.64 11.50
C LEU A 287 4.40 -15.70 10.09
N ILE A 288 5.19 -16.08 9.07
CA ILE A 288 4.70 -16.25 7.70
C ILE A 288 3.89 -17.55 7.60
N TYR A 289 4.38 -18.64 8.20
CA TYR A 289 3.69 -19.92 8.31
C TYR A 289 2.30 -19.78 8.97
N ASP A 290 2.24 -19.22 10.18
CA ASP A 290 1.00 -18.98 10.95
C ASP A 290 -0.02 -18.19 10.13
N LYS A 291 0.45 -17.16 9.40
CA LYS A 291 -0.42 -16.37 8.53
C LYS A 291 -0.91 -17.17 7.32
N ASN A 292 -0.06 -17.96 6.68
CA ASN A 292 -0.46 -18.82 5.57
C ASN A 292 -1.55 -19.81 6.03
N SER A 293 -1.33 -20.53 7.15
CA SER A 293 -2.32 -21.46 7.71
C SER A 293 -3.65 -20.76 8.03
N CYS A 294 -3.62 -19.60 8.68
CA CYS A 294 -4.85 -18.84 8.97
C CYS A 294 -5.65 -18.47 7.72
N PHE A 295 -4.99 -18.12 6.61
CA PHE A 295 -5.67 -17.79 5.35
C PHE A 295 -6.25 -19.03 4.68
N ILE A 296 -5.53 -20.15 4.70
CA ILE A 296 -6.01 -21.44 4.19
C ILE A 296 -7.26 -21.87 4.98
N ASP A 297 -7.19 -21.86 6.30
CA ASP A 297 -8.31 -22.20 7.19
C ASP A 297 -9.53 -21.31 6.95
N MET A 298 -9.31 -19.99 6.81
CA MET A 298 -10.38 -19.02 6.54
C MET A 298 -11.06 -19.32 5.18
N THR A 299 -10.27 -19.61 4.16
CA THR A 299 -10.79 -19.90 2.82
C THR A 299 -11.59 -21.21 2.77
N GLN A 300 -11.11 -22.25 3.48
CA GLN A 300 -11.81 -23.53 3.61
C GLN A 300 -13.11 -23.39 4.42
N THR A 301 -13.09 -22.60 5.50
CA THR A 301 -14.24 -22.44 6.40
C THR A 301 -15.37 -21.57 5.81
N PHE A 302 -15.04 -20.48 5.12
CA PHE A 302 -16.04 -19.50 4.63
C PHE A 302 -16.47 -19.71 3.16
N GLY A 303 -16.01 -20.78 2.52
CA GLY A 303 -16.48 -21.21 1.20
C GLY A 303 -15.67 -20.67 0.01
N ALA A 304 -15.42 -21.59 -0.93
CA ALA A 304 -14.44 -21.50 -2.03
C ALA A 304 -14.70 -20.46 -3.14
N GLY A 305 -15.77 -19.66 -3.10
CA GLY A 305 -16.11 -18.74 -4.20
C GLY A 305 -15.03 -17.68 -4.51
N SER A 306 -14.13 -17.39 -3.57
CA SER A 306 -12.98 -16.51 -3.79
C SER A 306 -11.63 -17.14 -3.46
N GLY A 307 -11.65 -18.43 -3.07
CA GLY A 307 -10.49 -19.19 -2.67
C GLY A 307 -9.71 -19.75 -3.84
N PHE A 308 -8.41 -19.92 -3.68
CA PHE A 308 -7.59 -20.75 -4.57
C PHE A 308 -6.49 -21.43 -3.77
N ASP A 309 -6.05 -22.57 -4.29
CA ASP A 309 -5.07 -23.39 -3.60
C ASP A 309 -3.69 -22.74 -3.65
N ILE A 310 -3.09 -22.65 -2.47
CA ILE A 310 -1.68 -22.31 -2.28
C ILE A 310 -1.04 -23.42 -1.46
N PRO A 311 0.27 -23.67 -1.61
CA PRO A 311 0.96 -24.64 -0.78
C PRO A 311 0.87 -24.28 0.70
N GLU A 312 0.65 -25.28 1.53
CA GLU A 312 0.85 -25.17 2.97
C GLU A 312 2.35 -24.99 3.24
N LEU A 313 2.69 -23.94 3.97
CA LEU A 313 4.08 -23.68 4.32
C LEU A 313 4.51 -24.53 5.51
N GLU A 314 5.81 -24.75 5.63
CA GLU A 314 6.42 -25.27 6.85
C GLU A 314 7.17 -24.13 7.56
N ASP A 315 7.36 -24.23 8.88
CA ASP A 315 8.17 -23.29 9.66
C ASP A 315 9.68 -23.51 9.44
N ASN A 316 10.12 -23.30 8.20
CA ASN A 316 11.54 -23.27 7.84
C ASN A 316 11.77 -22.40 6.60
N ILE A 317 12.99 -21.87 6.48
CA ILE A 317 13.32 -20.97 5.36
C ILE A 317 13.33 -21.68 4.00
N PHE A 318 13.57 -22.99 3.98
CA PHE A 318 13.65 -23.76 2.75
C PHE A 318 12.28 -23.86 2.07
N SER A 319 11.21 -24.09 2.85
CA SER A 319 9.82 -24.03 2.40
C SER A 319 9.49 -22.67 1.77
N LEU A 320 9.86 -21.56 2.44
CA LEU A 320 9.64 -20.22 1.90
C LEU A 320 10.33 -20.00 0.55
N ILE A 321 11.58 -20.45 0.41
CA ILE A 321 12.36 -20.29 -0.82
C ILE A 321 11.77 -21.13 -1.96
N ILE A 322 11.41 -22.38 -1.70
CA ILE A 322 10.82 -23.28 -2.72
C ILE A 322 9.49 -22.75 -3.24
N HIS A 323 8.66 -22.17 -2.37
CA HIS A 323 7.35 -21.67 -2.75
C HIS A 323 7.36 -20.22 -3.27
N THR A 324 8.48 -19.50 -3.14
CA THR A 324 8.64 -18.11 -3.63
C THR A 324 8.32 -17.94 -5.12
N PRO A 325 8.80 -18.79 -6.06
CA PRO A 325 8.48 -18.65 -7.48
C PRO A 325 6.98 -18.76 -7.78
N LEU A 326 6.31 -19.74 -7.17
CA LEU A 326 4.86 -19.93 -7.33
C LEU A 326 4.07 -18.76 -6.69
N ALA A 327 4.48 -18.29 -5.52
CA ALA A 327 3.88 -17.13 -4.86
C ALA A 327 3.98 -15.87 -5.71
N LEU A 328 5.15 -15.62 -6.31
CA LEU A 328 5.35 -14.49 -7.22
C LEU A 328 4.50 -14.63 -8.48
N PHE A 329 4.44 -15.83 -9.06
CA PHE A 329 3.58 -16.11 -10.21
C PHE A 329 2.11 -15.82 -9.88
N ASN A 330 1.59 -16.40 -8.79
CA ASN A 330 0.22 -16.20 -8.34
C ASN A 330 -0.09 -14.71 -8.13
N SER A 331 0.77 -13.97 -7.44
CA SER A 331 0.55 -12.54 -7.19
C SER A 331 0.56 -11.71 -8.48
N LEU A 332 1.42 -12.03 -9.44
CA LEU A 332 1.49 -11.30 -10.70
C LEU A 332 0.32 -11.62 -11.63
N THR A 333 -0.08 -12.89 -11.72
CA THR A 333 -0.99 -13.37 -12.78
C THR A 333 -2.44 -13.52 -12.35
N ARG A 334 -2.72 -13.86 -11.09
CA ARG A 334 -4.08 -14.12 -10.62
C ARG A 334 -4.85 -12.84 -10.23
N PRO A 335 -6.18 -12.80 -10.44
CA PRO A 335 -7.02 -13.85 -11.03
C PRO A 335 -6.85 -14.00 -12.54
N PHE A 336 -7.03 -15.22 -13.04
CA PHE A 336 -7.19 -15.50 -14.48
C PHE A 336 -8.62 -15.24 -14.94
N ILE A 337 -8.84 -15.04 -16.25
CA ILE A 337 -10.18 -14.80 -16.83
C ILE A 337 -11.15 -15.92 -16.46
N TRP A 338 -10.71 -17.18 -16.50
CA TRP A 338 -11.55 -18.35 -16.22
C TRP A 338 -11.83 -18.57 -14.72
N GLU A 339 -11.20 -17.81 -13.82
CA GLU A 339 -11.44 -17.87 -12.36
C GLU A 339 -12.43 -16.80 -11.88
N ALA A 340 -12.88 -15.94 -12.81
CA ALA A 340 -13.80 -14.86 -12.54
C ALA A 340 -15.26 -15.31 -12.64
N ASP A 341 -15.83 -15.70 -11.51
CA ASP A 341 -17.27 -16.01 -11.37
C ASP A 341 -18.17 -14.76 -11.20
N ILE A 342 -17.57 -13.61 -10.87
CA ILE A 342 -18.24 -12.32 -10.68
C ILE A 342 -17.52 -11.23 -11.48
N TRP A 343 -18.27 -10.21 -11.90
CA TRP A 343 -17.77 -9.13 -12.76
C TRP A 343 -16.61 -8.35 -12.12
N THR A 344 -16.55 -8.22 -10.79
CA THR A 344 -15.43 -7.56 -10.11
C THR A 344 -14.13 -8.36 -10.22
N LYS A 345 -14.19 -9.70 -10.16
CA LYS A 345 -13.04 -10.57 -10.45
C LYS A 345 -12.65 -10.49 -11.94
N MET A 346 -13.63 -10.37 -12.83
CA MET A 346 -13.36 -10.21 -14.27
C MET A 346 -12.60 -8.91 -14.56
N LEU A 347 -12.99 -7.78 -13.94
CA LEU A 347 -12.25 -6.52 -14.07
C LEU A 347 -10.80 -6.63 -13.57
N ALA A 348 -10.59 -7.32 -12.45
CA ALA A 348 -9.23 -7.57 -11.94
C ALA A 348 -8.41 -8.47 -12.88
N ALA A 349 -9.03 -9.48 -13.51
CA ALA A 349 -8.36 -10.34 -14.49
C ALA A 349 -7.97 -9.57 -15.77
N LEU A 350 -8.86 -8.71 -16.28
CA LEU A 350 -8.57 -7.85 -17.43
C LEU A 350 -7.46 -6.83 -17.11
N GLU A 351 -7.49 -6.24 -15.90
CA GLU A 351 -6.41 -5.38 -15.43
C GLU A 351 -5.07 -6.14 -15.39
N ASN A 352 -5.04 -7.35 -14.83
CA ASN A 352 -3.82 -8.16 -14.79
C ASN A 352 -3.24 -8.43 -16.18
N ILE A 353 -4.08 -8.77 -17.16
CA ILE A 353 -3.62 -8.96 -18.54
C ILE A 353 -2.98 -7.67 -19.06
N ALA A 354 -3.64 -6.53 -18.89
CA ALA A 354 -3.09 -5.24 -19.31
C ALA A 354 -1.77 -4.91 -18.59
N LEU A 355 -1.66 -5.17 -17.29
CA LEU A 355 -0.46 -4.94 -16.48
C LEU A 355 0.68 -5.87 -16.90
N ILE A 356 0.42 -7.15 -17.18
CA ILE A 356 1.41 -8.12 -17.64
C ILE A 356 1.88 -7.76 -19.04
N THR A 357 0.96 -7.45 -19.97
CA THR A 357 1.32 -6.99 -21.32
C THR A 357 2.18 -5.73 -21.26
N LEU A 358 1.80 -4.75 -20.43
CA LEU A 358 2.59 -3.54 -20.21
C LEU A 358 3.97 -3.88 -19.64
N LEU A 359 4.06 -4.76 -18.65
CA LEU A 359 5.32 -5.17 -18.05
C LEU A 359 6.24 -5.84 -19.08
N ILE A 360 5.73 -6.75 -19.91
CA ILE A 360 6.48 -7.39 -20.99
C ILE A 360 7.01 -6.35 -21.98
N VAL A 361 6.17 -5.41 -22.41
CA VAL A 361 6.57 -4.32 -23.31
C VAL A 361 7.66 -3.44 -22.69
N LEU A 362 7.54 -3.13 -21.40
CA LEU A 362 8.54 -2.32 -20.69
C LEU A 362 9.86 -3.07 -20.55
N ILE A 363 9.84 -4.34 -20.15
CA ILE A 363 11.02 -5.21 -20.07
C ILE A 363 11.74 -5.21 -21.42
N TYR A 364 11.03 -5.40 -22.53
CA TYR A 364 11.62 -5.37 -23.88
C TYR A 364 12.25 -4.01 -24.24
N LYS A 365 11.59 -2.91 -23.85
CA LYS A 365 12.06 -1.54 -24.13
C LYS A 365 13.11 -1.04 -23.13
N THR A 366 13.42 -1.77 -22.07
CA THR A 366 14.31 -1.30 -21.00
C THR A 366 15.79 -1.41 -21.39
N ASN A 367 16.59 -0.43 -20.97
CA ASN A 367 18.04 -0.47 -21.03
C ASN A 367 18.60 -1.14 -19.75
N PHE A 368 18.70 -2.47 -19.76
CA PHE A 368 19.19 -3.26 -18.62
C PHE A 368 20.59 -2.86 -18.14
N LYS A 369 21.47 -2.39 -19.04
CA LYS A 369 22.83 -1.99 -18.69
C LYS A 369 22.86 -0.75 -17.78
N GLU A 370 21.96 0.20 -18.02
CA GLU A 370 21.84 1.40 -17.18
C GLU A 370 20.98 1.13 -15.94
N MET A 371 19.91 0.35 -16.10
CA MET A 371 19.01 -0.04 -15.02
C MET A 371 19.74 -0.73 -13.86
N THR A 372 20.57 -1.73 -14.14
CA THR A 372 21.27 -2.53 -13.11
C THR A 372 22.32 -1.75 -12.32
N LYS A 373 22.78 -0.60 -12.83
CA LYS A 373 23.71 0.31 -12.15
C LYS A 373 23.00 1.29 -11.20
N SER A 374 21.68 1.42 -11.27
CA SER A 374 20.94 2.38 -10.45
C SER A 374 20.55 1.79 -9.11
N SER A 375 20.95 2.43 -8.00
CA SER A 375 20.48 2.08 -6.66
C SER A 375 18.97 2.26 -6.52
N SER A 376 18.42 3.32 -7.11
CA SER A 376 16.98 3.61 -7.07
C SER A 376 16.17 2.50 -7.75
N PHE A 377 16.69 1.90 -8.82
CA PHE A 377 16.07 0.74 -9.45
C PHE A 377 15.98 -0.44 -8.48
N TRP A 378 17.10 -0.83 -7.86
CA TRP A 378 17.15 -1.95 -6.92
C TRP A 378 16.26 -1.71 -5.69
N PHE A 379 16.20 -0.49 -5.17
CA PHE A 379 15.28 -0.11 -4.11
C PHE A 379 13.82 -0.40 -4.49
N TYR A 380 13.36 0.09 -5.65
CA TYR A 380 11.96 -0.01 -6.05
C TYR A 380 11.59 -1.45 -6.43
N ILE A 381 12.44 -2.15 -7.20
CA ILE A 381 12.13 -3.48 -7.70
C ILE A 381 12.16 -4.54 -6.58
N ILE A 382 13.13 -4.48 -5.66
CA ILE A 382 13.20 -5.43 -4.55
C ILE A 382 12.03 -5.17 -3.61
N PHE A 383 11.68 -3.91 -3.31
CA PHE A 383 10.51 -3.59 -2.51
C PHE A 383 9.24 -4.21 -3.08
N ALA A 384 9.02 -4.02 -4.39
CA ALA A 384 7.84 -4.53 -5.06
C ALA A 384 7.80 -6.07 -5.07
N ILE A 385 8.91 -6.73 -5.44
CA ILE A 385 9.00 -8.18 -5.45
C ILE A 385 8.78 -8.74 -4.05
N SER A 386 9.34 -8.13 -3.00
CA SER A 386 9.12 -8.58 -1.63
C SER A 386 7.65 -8.52 -1.21
N ILE A 387 6.93 -7.45 -1.57
CA ILE A 387 5.48 -7.36 -1.30
C ILE A 387 4.73 -8.46 -2.05
N LEU A 388 5.02 -8.65 -3.34
CA LEU A 388 4.38 -9.69 -4.16
C LEU A 388 4.64 -11.10 -3.64
N VAL A 389 5.88 -11.39 -3.24
CA VAL A 389 6.23 -12.70 -2.68
C VAL A 389 5.49 -12.93 -1.36
N LEU A 390 5.50 -11.97 -0.43
CA LEU A 390 4.78 -12.11 0.84
C LEU A 390 3.27 -12.22 0.64
N SER A 391 2.67 -11.45 -0.27
CA SER A 391 1.25 -11.56 -0.56
C SER A 391 0.90 -12.93 -1.14
N GLY A 392 1.71 -13.45 -2.05
CA GLY A 392 1.47 -14.73 -2.72
C GLY A 392 1.76 -15.96 -1.86
N LEU A 393 2.68 -15.85 -0.90
CA LEU A 393 2.97 -16.93 0.05
C LEU A 393 1.83 -17.12 1.05
N VAL A 394 1.14 -16.05 1.42
CA VAL A 394 0.19 -16.06 2.53
C VAL A 394 -1.27 -16.08 2.08
N THR A 395 -1.60 -15.44 0.96
CA THR A 395 -3.01 -15.09 0.66
C THR A 395 -3.65 -16.10 -0.29
N SER A 396 -4.53 -16.96 0.23
CA SER A 396 -5.35 -17.92 -0.54
C SER A 396 -6.69 -17.34 -1.03
N ASN A 397 -6.92 -16.03 -0.85
CA ASN A 397 -8.14 -15.34 -1.27
C ASN A 397 -7.85 -14.36 -2.42
N MET A 398 -8.53 -14.51 -3.55
CA MET A 398 -8.33 -13.69 -4.75
C MET A 398 -8.54 -12.19 -4.52
N GLY A 399 -9.60 -11.81 -3.81
CA GLY A 399 -9.89 -10.41 -3.53
C GLY A 399 -8.82 -9.77 -2.64
N ALA A 400 -8.40 -10.50 -1.60
CA ALA A 400 -7.30 -10.06 -0.74
C ALA A 400 -5.96 -10.00 -1.47
N LEU A 401 -5.68 -10.94 -2.38
CA LEU A 401 -4.44 -10.96 -3.16
C LEU A 401 -4.34 -9.72 -4.06
N VAL A 402 -5.40 -9.39 -4.80
CA VAL A 402 -5.45 -8.18 -5.65
C VAL A 402 -5.28 -6.91 -4.81
N ARG A 403 -5.89 -6.86 -3.63
CA ARG A 403 -5.74 -5.76 -2.67
C ARG A 403 -4.30 -5.63 -2.16
N TYR A 404 -3.68 -6.72 -1.72
CA TYR A 404 -2.35 -6.71 -1.09
C TYR A 404 -1.20 -6.49 -2.06
N LYS A 405 -1.36 -6.86 -3.34
CA LYS A 405 -0.37 -6.52 -4.38
C LYS A 405 -0.47 -5.08 -4.88
N SER A 406 -1.62 -4.42 -4.73
CA SER A 406 -1.86 -3.07 -5.25
C SER A 406 -0.83 -2.00 -4.82
N PRO A 407 -0.23 -2.02 -3.61
CA PRO A 407 0.82 -1.07 -3.24
C PRO A 407 2.16 -1.33 -3.92
N ALA A 408 2.41 -2.55 -4.43
CA ALA A 408 3.66 -2.92 -5.12
C ALA A 408 3.69 -2.43 -6.57
N LEU A 409 2.53 -2.39 -7.24
CA LEU A 409 2.43 -2.09 -8.67
C LEU A 409 3.12 -0.79 -9.08
N PRO A 410 2.93 0.36 -8.39
CA PRO A 410 3.60 1.60 -8.77
C PRO A 410 5.13 1.44 -8.85
N PHE A 411 5.72 0.72 -7.91
CA PHE A 411 7.17 0.53 -7.83
C PHE A 411 7.70 -0.33 -8.98
N ILE A 412 6.99 -1.39 -9.39
CA ILE A 412 7.37 -2.24 -10.53
C ILE A 412 7.43 -1.41 -11.80
N PHE A 413 6.34 -0.72 -12.11
CA PHE A 413 6.23 0.02 -13.37
C PHE A 413 7.19 1.20 -13.42
N ILE A 414 7.38 1.92 -12.30
CA ILE A 414 8.41 2.98 -12.22
C ILE A 414 9.80 2.41 -12.49
N SER A 415 10.13 1.23 -11.92
CA SER A 415 11.44 0.60 -12.06
C SER A 415 11.83 0.33 -13.51
N PHE A 416 10.89 -0.07 -14.37
CA PHE A 416 11.17 -0.31 -15.79
C PHE A 416 10.99 0.94 -16.65
N MET A 417 9.93 1.74 -16.41
CA MET A 417 9.67 2.96 -17.18
C MET A 417 10.81 3.97 -17.09
N ALA A 418 11.45 4.10 -15.93
CA ALA A 418 12.56 5.03 -15.72
C ALA A 418 13.78 4.76 -16.61
N PHE A 419 13.93 3.53 -17.11
CA PHE A 419 15.09 3.08 -17.90
C PHE A 419 14.72 2.66 -19.33
N MET A 420 13.57 3.07 -19.84
CA MET A 420 13.22 2.84 -21.25
C MET A 420 14.30 3.43 -22.18
N LYS A 421 14.70 2.66 -23.19
CA LYS A 421 15.58 3.12 -24.27
C LYS A 421 14.90 4.32 -24.91
N LYS A 422 15.54 5.48 -24.83
CA LYS A 422 15.09 6.65 -25.60
C LYS A 422 15.09 6.25 -27.08
N PRO A 423 14.04 6.56 -27.85
CA PRO A 423 14.10 6.35 -29.29
C PRO A 423 15.37 7.03 -29.81
N LYS A 424 16.15 6.34 -30.65
CA LYS A 424 17.21 7.00 -31.41
C LYS A 424 16.51 8.06 -32.23
N PHE A 425 16.64 9.32 -31.83
CA PHE A 425 16.18 10.45 -32.64
C PHE A 425 16.97 10.39 -33.94
N ASP A 426 16.36 9.89 -35.01
CA ASP A 426 16.98 9.94 -36.32
C ASP A 426 16.98 11.41 -36.75
N LYS A 427 18.15 12.03 -36.68
CA LYS A 427 18.36 13.42 -37.09
C LYS A 427 17.89 13.67 -38.53
N LYS A 428 17.78 12.63 -39.38
CA LYS A 428 17.22 12.75 -40.73
C LYS A 428 15.73 13.08 -40.73
N ILE A 429 14.93 12.47 -39.84
CA ILE A 429 13.47 12.69 -39.78
C ILE A 429 13.17 14.11 -39.27
N TYR A 430 13.96 14.62 -38.32
CA TYR A 430 13.81 15.99 -37.82
C TYR A 430 14.16 17.05 -38.89
N LYS A 431 15.17 16.78 -39.74
CA LYS A 431 15.49 17.66 -40.89
C LYS A 431 14.44 17.61 -42.00
N LEU A 432 13.71 16.52 -42.14
CA LEU A 432 12.61 16.36 -43.11
C LEU A 432 11.32 17.06 -42.67
N LEU A 433 11.11 17.28 -41.36
CA LEU A 433 9.95 17.98 -40.81
C LEU A 433 10.14 19.50 -40.68
N LEU A 434 11.35 20.00 -40.95
CA LEU A 434 11.72 21.42 -40.93
C LEU A 434 11.95 21.99 -42.34
N LYS A 435 11.71 21.19 -43.38
CA LYS A 435 11.48 21.64 -44.75
C LYS A 435 9.99 21.50 -45.03
#